data_AF-A0A7Y1X931-F1
#
_entry.id   AF-A0A7Y1X931-F1
#
_cell.length_a   1.000
_cell.length_b   1.000
_cell.length_c   1.000
_cell.angle_alpha   90.00
_cell.angle_beta   90.00
_cell.angle_gamma   90.00
#
_symmetry.space_group_name_H-M   'P 1'
#
loop_
_entity.id
_entity.type
_entity.pdbx_description
1 polymer ?
#
loop_
_entity_poly.entity_id
_entity_poly.type
_entity_poly.pdbx_seq_one_letter_code
_entity_poly.pdbx_strand_id
1 'polypeptide(L)'
;MAKVYGATVANFFLPGLGYLIAGIKRGIAVLWLVGVIGLTYVEFGIREPEPDLYTIMFASVLVMNLAFAIDVYRIASADRGEG
;
A
#
# COMPACT_ATOMS: atom_id res chain seq x y z
N MET A 1 -12.42 3.06 -15.27
CA MET A 1 -12.35 1.81 -14.50
C MET A 1 -10.94 1.24 -14.43
N ALA A 2 -10.29 0.96 -15.57
CA ALA A 2 -8.94 0.36 -15.59
C ALA A 2 -7.91 1.12 -14.72
N LYS A 3 -7.88 2.46 -14.77
CA LYS A 3 -6.99 3.28 -13.92
C LYS A 3 -7.25 3.08 -12.41
N VAL A 4 -8.51 3.00 -11.99
CA VAL A 4 -8.89 2.82 -10.58
C VAL A 4 -8.46 1.44 -10.10
N TYR A 5 -8.80 0.38 -10.84
CA TYR A 5 -8.39 -0.98 -10.50
C TYR A 5 -6.86 -1.13 -10.50
N GLY A 6 -6.17 -0.55 -11.49
CA GLY A 6 -4.72 -0.53 -11.54
C GLY A 6 -4.09 0.17 -10.32
N ALA A 7 -4.63 1.33 -9.94
CA ALA A 7 -4.19 2.04 -8.74
C ALA A 7 -4.45 1.23 -7.46
N THR A 8 -5.62 0.60 -7.33
CA THR A 8 -5.99 -0.22 -6.16
C THR A 8 -5.07 -1.43 -6.01
N VAL A 9 -4.84 -2.19 -7.09
CA VAL A 9 -3.96 -3.36 -7.08
C VAL A 9 -2.52 -2.94 -6.78
N ALA A 10 -2.04 -1.86 -7.42
CA ALA A 10 -0.71 -1.33 -7.15
C ALA A 10 -0.53 -0.94 -5.67
N ASN A 11 -1.55 -0.32 -5.05
CA ASN A 11 -1.48 0.08 -3.64
C ASN A 11 -1.52 -1.09 -2.65
N PHE A 12 -2.10 -2.23 -3.05
CA PHE A 12 -2.08 -3.45 -2.25
C PHE A 12 -0.67 -4.04 -2.14
N PHE A 13 0.11 -3.98 -3.22
CA PHE A 13 1.48 -4.50 -3.18
C PHE A 13 2.48 -3.46 -2.69
N LEU A 14 2.26 -2.19 -3.03
CA LEU A 14 3.17 -1.09 -2.73
C LEU A 14 2.36 0.12 -2.19
N PRO A 15 2.09 0.18 -0.88
CA PRO A 15 1.43 1.32 -0.24
C PRO A 15 2.05 2.65 -0.65
N GLY A 16 1.24 3.52 -1.25
CA GLY A 16 1.68 4.80 -1.81
C GLY A 16 1.65 4.82 -3.34
N LEU A 17 1.98 3.72 -4.01
CA LEU A 17 2.05 3.69 -5.48
C LEU A 17 0.67 3.92 -6.13
N GLY A 18 -0.38 3.36 -5.56
CA GLY A 18 -1.74 3.56 -6.06
C GLY A 18 -2.21 5.01 -5.97
N TYR A 19 -1.84 5.70 -4.89
CA TYR A 19 -2.13 7.13 -4.74
C TYR A 19 -1.40 7.97 -5.82
N LEU A 20 -0.15 7.64 -6.14
CA LEU A 20 0.59 8.30 -7.22
C LEU A 20 -0.04 8.06 -8.60
N ILE A 21 -0.42 6.81 -8.90
CA ILE A 21 -1.10 6.45 -10.17
C ILE A 21 -2.45 7.16 -10.29
N ALA A 22 -3.21 7.21 -9.20
CA ALA A 22 -4.47 7.94 -9.16
C ALA A 22 -4.27 9.46 -9.27
N GLY A 23 -3.13 9.97 -8.81
CA GLY A 23 -2.76 11.39 -8.84
C GLY A 23 -3.14 12.16 -7.57
N ILE A 24 -3.61 11.47 -6.54
CA ILE A 24 -4.16 12.00 -5.28
C ILE A 24 -3.16 11.82 -4.12
N LYS A 25 -3.25 12.66 -3.07
CA LYS A 25 -2.44 12.56 -1.83
C LYS A 25 -0.92 12.34 -2.06
N ARG A 26 -0.32 12.97 -3.07
CA ARG A 26 1.05 12.66 -3.55
C ARG A 26 2.14 12.74 -2.48
N GLY A 27 2.12 13.74 -1.60
CA GLY A 27 3.11 13.87 -0.52
C GLY A 27 3.02 12.70 0.47
N ILE A 28 1.81 12.36 0.90
CA ILE A 28 1.55 11.21 1.78
C ILE A 28 1.93 9.90 1.08
N ALA A 29 1.68 9.79 -0.23
CA ALA A 29 2.03 8.62 -1.02
C ALA A 29 3.54 8.32 -0.99
N VAL A 30 4.39 9.35 -1.07
CA VAL A 30 5.85 9.20 -0.95
C VAL A 30 6.24 8.71 0.45
N LEU A 31 5.61 9.25 1.51
CA LEU A 31 5.87 8.81 2.87
C LEU A 31 5.50 7.33 3.08
N TRP A 32 4.38 6.88 2.53
CA TRP A 32 3.99 5.47 2.58
C TRP A 32 4.99 4.57 1.84
N LEU A 33 5.47 5.00 0.67
CA LEU A 33 6.48 4.25 -0.08
C LEU A 33 7.78 4.10 0.70
N VAL A 34 8.26 5.20 1.30
CA VAL A 34 9.48 5.15 2.13
C VAL A 34 9.27 4.24 3.34
N GLY A 35 8.10 4.34 4.00
CA GLY A 35 7.74 3.51 5.14
C GLY A 35 7.70 2.01 4.80
N VAL A 36 7.03 1.62 3.71
CA VAL A 36 6.95 0.21 3.32
C VAL A 36 8.30 -0.35 2.89
N ILE A 37 9.14 0.43 2.19
CA ILE A 37 10.50 0.01 1.85
C ILE A 37 11.30 -0.27 3.14
N GLY A 38 11.19 0.59 4.14
CA GLY A 38 11.81 0.39 5.45
C GLY A 38 11.31 -0.88 6.16
N LEU A 39 9.99 -1.11 6.19
CA LEU A 39 9.42 -2.30 6.79
C LEU A 39 9.84 -3.58 6.07
N THR A 40 9.87 -3.58 4.73
CA THR A 40 10.35 -4.72 3.93
C THR A 40 11.83 -5.01 4.19
N TYR A 41 12.66 -3.99 4.42
CA TYR A 41 14.06 -4.20 4.82
C TYR A 41 14.16 -4.92 6.17
N VAL A 42 13.38 -4.50 7.17
CA VAL A 42 13.33 -5.17 8.48
C VAL A 42 12.77 -6.58 8.36
N GLU A 43 11.76 -6.78 7.51
CA GLU A 43 11.13 -8.06 7.21
C GLU A 43 12.12 -9.11 6.72
N PHE A 44 12.99 -8.76 5.79
CA PHE A 44 14.04 -9.68 5.35
C PHE A 44 15.05 -9.99 6.46
N GLY A 45 15.33 -9.02 7.34
CA GLY A 45 16.28 -9.20 8.45
C GLY A 45 15.78 -10.17 9.52
N ILE A 46 14.48 -10.25 9.77
CA ILE A 46 13.93 -11.09 10.85
C ILE A 46 13.40 -12.45 10.39
N ARG A 47 13.31 -12.68 9.07
CA ARG A 47 12.72 -13.89 8.47
C ARG A 47 13.35 -15.20 8.96
N GLU A 48 14.68 -15.25 9.01
CA GLU A 48 15.43 -16.43 9.48
C GLU A 48 15.61 -16.48 11.01
N PRO A 49 16.00 -15.38 11.70
CA PRO A 49 16.28 -15.45 13.14
C PRO A 49 15.01 -15.49 14.01
N GLU A 50 13.89 -14.93 13.56
CA GLU A 50 12.67 -14.73 14.37
C GLU A 50 11.40 -15.04 13.55
N PRO A 51 11.15 -16.31 13.15
CA PRO A 51 10.10 -16.68 12.19
C PRO A 51 8.66 -16.41 12.71
N ASP A 52 8.45 -16.44 14.02
CA ASP A 52 7.15 -16.11 14.63
C ASP A 52 6.85 -14.61 14.49
N LEU A 53 7.84 -13.75 14.78
CA LEU A 53 7.72 -12.30 14.60
C LEU A 53 7.58 -11.92 13.12
N TYR A 54 8.30 -12.61 12.23
CA TYR A 54 8.14 -12.47 10.79
C TYR A 54 6.69 -12.71 10.37
N THR A 55 6.08 -13.80 10.84
CA THR A 55 4.69 -14.15 10.50
C THR A 55 3.70 -13.09 10.98
N ILE A 56 3.87 -12.58 12.22
CA ILE A 56 3.02 -11.53 12.79
C ILE A 56 3.17 -10.21 12.01
N MET A 57 4.41 -9.84 11.66
CA MET A 57 4.67 -8.63 10.91
C MET A 57 4.12 -8.71 9.48
N PHE A 58 4.34 -9.83 8.79
CA PHE A 58 3.78 -10.07 7.46
C PHE A 58 2.25 -9.97 7.48
N ALA A 59 1.59 -10.61 8.45
CA ALA A 59 0.13 -10.53 8.59
C ALA A 59 -0.35 -9.10 8.85
N SER A 60 0.39 -8.33 9.66
CA SER A 60 0.09 -6.93 9.95
C SER A 60 0.23 -6.04 8.71
N VAL A 61 1.31 -6.22 7.95
CA VAL A 61 1.55 -5.52 6.68
C VAL A 61 0.47 -5.89 5.65
N LEU A 62 0.07 -7.16 5.57
CA LEU A 62 -1.00 -7.61 4.67
C LEU A 62 -2.33 -6.88 4.96
N VAL A 63 -2.72 -6.79 6.24
CA VAL A 63 -3.94 -6.07 6.66
C VAL A 63 -3.83 -4.58 6.33
N MET A 64 -2.68 -3.96 6.60
CA MET A 64 -2.43 -2.55 6.32
C MET A 64 -2.49 -2.26 4.81
N ASN A 65 -1.86 -3.08 4.00
CA ASN A 65 -1.88 -3.00 2.53
C ASN A 65 -3.30 -3.13 1.96
N LEU A 66 -4.10 -4.03 2.51
CA LEU A 66 -5.51 -4.15 2.16
C LEU A 66 -6.29 -2.87 2.47
N ALA A 67 -6.07 -2.27 3.65
CA ALA A 67 -6.70 -1.00 4.02
C ALA A 67 -6.32 0.13 3.05
N PHE A 68 -5.06 0.22 2.67
CA PHE A 68 -4.58 1.18 1.67
C PHE A 68 -5.19 0.97 0.28
N ALA A 69 -5.35 -0.27 -0.16
CA ALA A 69 -6.02 -0.59 -1.42
C ALA A 69 -7.49 -0.13 -1.40
N ILE A 70 -8.20 -0.38 -0.31
CA ILE A 70 -9.59 0.05 -0.11
C ILE A 70 -9.70 1.58 -0.12
N ASP A 71 -8.81 2.30 0.58
CA ASP A 71 -8.82 3.77 0.61
C ASP A 71 -8.61 4.37 -0.79
N VAL A 72 -7.61 3.88 -1.54
CA VAL A 72 -7.40 4.32 -2.94
C VAL A 72 -8.61 4.00 -3.81
N TYR A 73 -9.19 2.81 -3.70
CA TYR A 73 -10.36 2.44 -4.49
C TYR A 73 -11.53 3.40 -4.23
N ARG A 74 -11.82 3.70 -2.96
CA ARG A 74 -12.91 4.60 -2.57
C ARG A 74 -12.70 6.01 -3.10
N ILE A 75 -11.52 6.59 -2.89
CA ILE A 75 -11.23 7.97 -3.28
C ILE A 75 -11.17 8.10 -4.81
N ALA A 76 -10.43 7.21 -5.48
CA ALA A 76 -10.30 7.27 -6.94
C ALA A 76 -11.61 6.95 -7.67
N SER A 77 -12.51 6.17 -7.06
CA SER A 77 -13.85 5.94 -7.60
C SER A 77 -14.76 7.16 -7.43
N ALA A 78 -14.66 7.87 -6.29
CA ALA A 78 -15.42 9.09 -6.04
C ALA A 78 -14.96 10.25 -6.95
N ASP A 79 -13.65 10.45 -7.09
CA ASP A 79 -13.03 11.47 -7.95
C ASP A 79 -13.44 11.32 -9.43
N ARG A 80 -13.70 10.09 -9.89
CA ARG A 80 -14.22 9.83 -11.23
C ARG A 80 -15.70 10.22 -11.41
N GLY A 81 -16.49 10.28 -10.34
CA GLY A 81 -17.92 10.63 -10.40
C GLY A 81 -18.18 12.11 -10.61
N GLU A 82 -17.15 12.95 -10.47
CA GLU A 82 -17.23 14.42 -10.58
C GLU A 82 -16.62 14.96 -11.89
N GLY A 83 -16.29 14.09 -12.85
CA GLY A 83 -15.66 14.43 -14.13
C GLY A 83 -16.54 14.22 -15.36
#